data_AF-A0A6V7I042-F1
#
_entry.id   AF-A0A6V7I042-F1
#
_cell.length_a   1.000
_cell.length_b   1.000
_cell.length_c   1.000
_cell.angle_alpha   90.00
_cell.angle_beta   90.00
_cell.angle_gamma   90.00
#
_symmetry.space_group_name_H-M   'P 1'
#
loop_
_entity.id
_entity.type
_entity.pdbx_description
1 polymer ?
#
loop_
_entity_poly.entity_id
_entity_poly.type
_entity_poly.pdbx_seq_one_letter_code
_entity_poly.pdbx_strand_id
1 'polypeptide(L)' 'NEKNQIMKSNVWLRFVWTDYQLQWDEADYGGIGVLRLPPDKVWKPDIVLFN' A
#
# COMPACT_ATOMS: atom_id res chain seq x y z
N ASN A 1 -14.56 -6.32 -36.13
CA ASN A 1 -14.71 -6.99 -34.83
C ASN A 1 -13.83 -6.26 -33.82
N GLU A 2 -14.02 -4.93 -33.66
CA GLU A 2 -13.10 -4.04 -32.91
C GLU A 2 -13.88 -2.89 -32.23
N LYS A 3 -15.01 -3.15 -31.56
CA LYS A 3 -15.81 -2.07 -30.98
C LYS A 3 -15.54 -1.72 -29.52
N ASN A 4 -14.67 -2.45 -28.82
CA ASN A 4 -14.24 -2.08 -27.47
C ASN A 4 -12.72 -2.28 -27.37
N GLN A 5 -11.96 -1.19 -27.43
CA GLN A 5 -10.52 -1.17 -27.18
C GLN A 5 -10.22 -1.30 -25.68
N ILE A 6 -10.67 -2.39 -25.06
CA ILE A 6 -10.43 -2.66 -23.65
C ILE A 6 -9.16 -3.51 -23.53
N MET A 7 -8.08 -2.91 -23.01
CA MET A 7 -6.88 -3.65 -22.63
C MET A 7 -7.10 -4.30 -21.26
N LYS A 8 -6.91 -5.62 -21.15
CA LYS A 8 -6.89 -6.35 -19.88
C LYS A 8 -5.45 -6.78 -19.59
N SER A 9 -4.93 -6.41 -18.42
CA SER A 9 -3.61 -6.80 -17.96
C SER A 9 -3.67 -7.30 -16.52
N ASN A 10 -2.84 -8.30 -16.19
CA ASN A 10 -2.65 -8.77 -14.82
C ASN A 10 -1.39 -8.11 -14.26
N VAL A 11 -1.55 -7.23 -13.28
CA VAL A 11 -0.47 -6.44 -12.71
C VAL A 11 -0.43 -6.60 -11.19
N TRP A 12 0.78 -6.66 -10.63
CA TRP A 12 1.01 -6.62 -9.19
C TRP A 12 1.44 -5.21 -8.81
N LEU A 13 0.60 -4.52 -8.04
CA LEU A 13 0.90 -3.18 -7.55
C LEU A 13 1.59 -3.26 -6.20
N ARG A 14 2.77 -2.66 -6.09
CA ARG A 14 3.50 -2.50 -4.82
C ARG A 14 3.46 -1.04 -4.41
N PHE A 15 2.87 -0.77 -3.25
CA PHE A 15 2.82 0.56 -2.66
C PHE A 15 3.81 0.66 -1.50
N VAL A 16 4.53 1.77 -1.44
CA VAL A 16 5.45 2.12 -0.37
C VAL A 16 5.22 3.59 -0.04
N TRP A 17 4.90 3.88 1.22
CA TRP A 17 4.73 5.24 1.73
C TRP A 17 5.29 5.32 3.15
N THR A 18 5.53 6.54 3.62
CA THR A 18 5.97 6.82 4.99
C THR A 18 4.81 7.44 5.75
N ASP A 19 4.42 6.81 6.86
CA ASP A 19 3.42 7.33 7.80
C ASP A 19 4.14 7.79 9.08
N TYR A 20 4.01 9.08 9.42
CA TYR A 20 4.67 9.66 10.58
C TYR A 20 4.05 9.20 11.91
N GLN A 21 2.81 8.72 11.91
CA GLN A 21 2.16 8.19 13.11
C GLN A 21 2.55 6.74 13.41
N LEU A 22 3.14 6.04 12.43
CA LEU A 22 3.61 4.66 12.56
C LEU A 22 5.13 4.59 12.74
N GLN A 23 5.71 5.57 13.44
CA GLN A 23 7.14 5.60 13.79
C GLN A 23 7.31 5.35 15.28
N TRP A 24 8.30 4.53 15.65
CA TRP A 24 8.64 4.22 17.03
C TRP A 24 10.14 3.92 17.16
N ASP A 25 10.68 4.03 18.39
CA ASP A 25 12.03 3.59 18.72
C ASP A 25 12.03 2.09 19.03
N GLU A 26 12.81 1.28 18.32
CA GLU A 26 12.86 -0.17 18.52
C GLU A 26 13.29 -0.53 19.96
N ALA A 27 14.11 0.29 20.61
CA ALA A 27 14.59 0.05 21.97
C ALA A 27 13.46 0.02 23.00
N ASP A 28 12.42 0.84 22.80
CA ASP A 28 11.25 0.93 23.70
C ASP A 28 10.31 -0.28 23.55
N TYR A 29 10.40 -1.02 22.45
CA TYR A 29 9.50 -2.12 22.09
C TYR A 29 10.23 -3.45 21.93
N GLY A 30 11.39 -3.63 22.57
CA GLY A 30 12.10 -4.92 22.59
C GLY A 30 12.75 -5.31 21.26
N GLY A 31 13.17 -4.33 20.46
CA GLY A 31 13.84 -4.54 19.18
C GLY A 31 12.91 -4.84 18.01
N ILE A 32 11.62 -4.47 18.11
CA ILE A 32 10.67 -4.66 17.01
C ILE A 32 10.91 -3.58 15.96
N GLY A 33 11.58 -3.92 14.85
CA GLY A 33 11.76 -2.99 13.71
C GLY A 33 10.70 -3.10 12.61
N VAL A 34 9.89 -4.16 12.63
CA VAL A 34 8.88 -4.42 11.58
C VAL A 34 7.57 -4.87 12.19
N LEU A 35 6.48 -4.21 11.80
CA LEU A 35 5.12 -4.53 12.17
C LEU A 35 4.29 -4.87 10.94
N ARG A 36 3.49 -5.94 11.01
CA ARG A 36 2.56 -6.35 9.95
C ARG A 36 1.14 -6.09 10.42
N LEU A 37 0.48 -5.09 9.82
CA LEU A 37 -0.88 -4.69 10.16
C LEU A 37 -1.87 -5.00 9.04
N PRO A 38 -3.13 -5.33 9.39
CA PRO A 38 -4.22 -5.34 8.44
C PRO A 38 -4.39 -3.96 7.77
N PRO A 39 -4.58 -3.89 6.44
CA PRO A 39 -4.66 -2.62 5.70
C PRO A 39 -5.86 -1.73 6.06
N ASP A 40 -6.90 -2.30 6.67
CA ASP A 40 -8.08 -1.60 7.17
C ASP A 40 -7.83 -0.83 8.47
N LYS A 41 -6.70 -1.09 9.14
CA LYS A 41 -6.32 -0.44 10.41
C LYS A 41 -5.33 0.70 10.24
N VAL A 42 -4.85 0.95 9.04
CA VAL A 42 -3.86 1.99 8.74
C VAL A 42 -4.38 2.90 7.64
N TRP A 43 -3.97 4.16 7.69
CA TRP A 43 -4.18 5.03 6.55
C TRP A 43 -3.38 4.52 5.35
N LYS A 44 -4.00 4.54 4.18
CA LYS A 44 -3.38 4.19 2.90
C LYS A 44 -3.82 5.21 1.85
N PRO A 45 -2.97 5.57 0.87
CA PRO A 45 -3.38 6.46 -0.20
C PRO A 45 -4.45 5.80 -1.08
N ASP A 46 -5.47 6.58 -1.45
CA ASP A 46 -6.46 6.17 -2.44
C ASP A 46 -5.89 6.36 -3.84
N ILE A 47 -5.74 5.26 -4.58
CA ILE A 47 -5.13 5.26 -5.92
C ILE A 47 -6.19 4.90 -6.94
N VAL A 48 -6.44 5.82 -7.85
CA VAL A 48 -7.40 5.68 -8.94
C VAL A 48 -6.64 5.69 -10.27
N LEU A 49 -6.99 4.74 -11.14
CA LEU A 49 -6.51 4.75 -12.52
C LEU A 49 -7.39 5.71 -13.32
N PHE A 50 -6.83 6.83 -13.76
CA PHE A 50 -7.47 7.65 -14.79
C PHE A 50 -7.08 7.11 -16.17
N ASN A 51 -8.08 6.99 -17.04
CA ASN A 51 -7.96 6.57 -18.44
C ASN A 51 -8.21 7.76 -19.36
#